data_AF-A0A1V9X8C7-F1
#
_entry.id   AF-A0A1V9X8C7-F1
#
_cell.length_a   1.000
_cell.length_b   1.000
_cell.length_c   1.000
_cell.angle_alpha   90.00
_cell.angle_beta   90.00
_cell.angle_gamma   90.00
#
_symmetry.space_group_name_H-M   'P 1'
#
loop_
_entity.id
_entity.type
_entity.pdbx_description
1 polymer ?
#
loop_
_entity_poly.entity_id
_entity_poly.type
_entity_poly.pdbx_seq_one_letter_code
_entity_poly.pdbx_strand_id
1 'polypeptide(L)'
;MRLVLEQRNLPISCLFDYELPEDSVRIYRPLGEGAFGKVYLGEYLKKEGCVFAVAIKAARDPKNLNAKLELLKEAEIMKQFKHVNILRLIGVLTQHDKCQIVTEFMMYGNLKDYLQDRRHLAAKQEINATHLTRMAVDISRGLTYLATLNYVHGDLACRNCLVHETLTIKLADFGFCKNLVDQNYNPVVYSGPMPVRWMSPEVLSTGVYHLQSDIWSFGVVLYEIITFGAHPYSTLDDYKVQDYIRSGGFPTLPQNVPSKLEALFLRIWSLNKDDRPSALELFEILTADPELLHPSPEESPSRLGYISFEAQKRQSARSSFVIGSKWASIPKTQSLHKCAHNTKQGITFSATQPTLLGIT
;
A
#
# COMPACT_ATOMS: atom_id res chain seq x y z
N MET A 1 26.13 7.90 6.61
CA MET A 1 25.47 7.28 5.42
C MET A 1 25.95 7.85 4.09
N ARG A 2 25.82 9.16 3.82
CA ARG A 2 26.29 9.82 2.58
C ARG A 2 27.71 9.43 2.15
N LEU A 3 28.68 9.49 3.07
CA LEU A 3 30.06 9.05 2.82
C LEU A 3 30.17 7.56 2.45
N VAL A 4 29.31 6.69 2.98
CA VAL A 4 29.27 5.26 2.64
C VAL A 4 28.68 5.04 1.24
N LEU A 5 27.68 5.84 0.87
CA LEU A 5 27.09 5.82 -0.47
C LEU A 5 28.09 6.27 -1.53
N GLU A 6 28.82 7.35 -1.25
CA GLU A 6 29.89 7.90 -2.09
C GLU A 6 31.09 6.93 -2.18
N GLN A 7 31.55 6.35 -1.07
CA GLN A 7 32.68 5.41 -1.05
C GLN A 7 32.39 4.06 -1.71
N ARG A 8 31.14 3.59 -1.67
CA ARG A 8 30.75 2.32 -2.28
C ARG A 8 30.37 2.43 -3.75
N ASN A 9 30.47 3.63 -4.34
CA ASN A 9 30.09 3.93 -5.72
C ASN A 9 28.68 3.40 -6.06
N LEU A 10 27.78 3.41 -5.07
CA LEU A 10 26.43 2.90 -5.22
C LEU A 10 25.63 3.95 -6.03
N PRO A 11 24.73 3.54 -6.94
CA PRO A 11 23.99 4.45 -7.84
C PRO A 11 23.08 5.47 -7.14
N ILE A 12 23.07 5.50 -5.80
CA ILE A 12 22.28 6.35 -4.91
C ILE A 12 22.70 7.85 -4.99
N SER A 13 23.80 8.19 -5.67
CA SER A 13 24.17 9.58 -5.99
C SER A 13 23.10 10.33 -6.78
N CYS A 14 22.21 9.60 -7.43
CA CYS A 14 21.11 10.12 -8.22
C CYS A 14 19.92 10.67 -7.40
N LEU A 15 19.98 10.60 -6.06
CA LEU A 15 18.98 11.15 -5.13
C LEU A 15 19.38 12.50 -4.53
N PHE A 16 20.58 13.03 -4.83
CA PHE A 16 21.03 14.30 -4.25
C PHE A 16 20.12 15.48 -4.57
N ASP A 17 19.50 15.50 -5.76
CA ASP A 17 18.53 16.54 -6.14
C ASP A 17 17.20 16.45 -5.37
N TYR A 18 16.96 15.34 -4.68
CA TYR A 18 15.81 15.08 -3.82
C TYR A 18 16.15 15.16 -2.32
N GLU A 19 17.40 15.49 -1.94
CA GLU A 19 17.79 15.63 -0.54
C GLU A 19 17.13 16.87 0.08
N LEU A 20 16.37 16.67 1.16
CA LEU A 20 15.72 17.75 1.88
C LEU A 20 16.63 18.31 2.98
N PRO A 21 16.54 19.61 3.32
CA PRO A 21 17.18 20.15 4.51
C PRO A 21 16.64 19.43 5.77
N GLU A 22 17.51 19.06 6.70
CA GLU A 22 17.08 18.30 7.88
C GLU A 22 15.99 19.00 8.69
N ASP A 23 16.14 20.30 8.91
CA ASP A 23 15.20 21.12 9.69
C ASP A 23 13.87 21.39 8.96
N SER A 24 13.76 21.00 7.68
CA SER A 24 12.54 21.18 6.90
C SER A 24 11.48 20.12 7.20
N VAL A 25 11.81 19.03 7.89
CA VAL A 25 10.89 17.92 8.16
C VAL A 25 10.73 17.70 9.66
N ARG A 26 9.47 17.79 10.13
CA ARG A 26 9.11 17.53 11.52
C ARG A 26 8.30 16.25 11.63
N ILE A 27 8.78 15.30 12.40
CA ILE A 27 8.11 14.01 12.62
C ILE A 27 7.13 14.13 13.80
N TYR A 28 5.93 13.59 13.62
CA TYR A 28 4.87 13.50 14.63
C TYR A 28 4.64 12.04 15.03
N ARG A 29 3.37 11.59 15.01
CA ARG A 29 2.96 10.26 15.48
C ARG A 29 3.24 9.17 14.44
N PRO A 30 3.46 7.91 14.86
CA PRO A 30 3.49 6.79 13.93
C PRO A 30 2.12 6.61 13.23
N LEU A 31 2.17 6.20 11.96
CA LEU A 31 1.01 5.81 11.16
C LEU A 31 0.89 4.28 11.06
N GLY A 32 2.02 3.58 10.99
CA GLY A 32 2.05 2.12 10.91
C GLY A 32 3.46 1.54 10.93
N GLU A 33 3.54 0.24 11.17
CA GLU A 33 4.77 -0.56 11.09
C GLU A 33 4.49 -1.79 10.22
N GLY A 34 5.25 -1.94 9.14
CA GLY A 34 5.13 -3.05 8.19
C GLY A 34 6.46 -3.77 8.01
N ALA A 35 6.48 -4.76 7.11
CA ALA A 35 7.71 -5.50 6.76
C ALA A 35 8.82 -4.57 6.24
N PHE A 36 8.45 -3.46 5.61
CA PHE A 36 9.34 -2.51 4.95
C PHE A 36 9.80 -1.33 5.85
N GLY A 37 9.40 -1.30 7.12
CA GLY A 37 9.82 -0.27 8.07
C GLY A 37 8.69 0.40 8.85
N LYS A 38 9.00 1.55 9.45
CA LYS A 38 8.07 2.38 10.21
C LYS A 38 7.69 3.61 9.40
N VAL A 39 6.41 3.94 9.39
CA VAL A 39 5.87 5.13 8.73
C VAL A 39 5.32 6.08 9.78
N TYR A 40 5.68 7.35 9.67
CA TYR A 40 5.25 8.41 10.58
C TYR A 40 4.52 9.50 9.81
N LEU A 41 3.56 10.15 10.47
CA LEU A 41 3.02 11.43 10.02
C LEU A 41 4.02 12.52 10.36
N GLY A 42 4.12 13.52 9.51
CA GLY A 42 4.88 14.71 9.81
C GLY A 42 4.48 15.90 8.94
N GLU A 43 5.27 16.95 9.05
CA GLU A 43 5.16 18.16 8.25
C GLU A 43 6.46 18.41 7.50
N TYR A 44 6.31 18.90 6.27
CA TYR A 44 7.39 19.41 5.45
C TYR A 44 7.21 20.91 5.22
N LEU A 45 8.20 21.70 5.63
CA LEU A 45 8.28 23.13 5.42
C LEU A 45 9.07 23.40 4.13
N LYS A 46 8.37 23.82 3.08
CA LYS A 46 8.99 24.23 1.82
C LYS A 46 9.67 25.59 2.00
N LYS A 47 10.71 25.88 1.20
CA LYS A 47 11.47 27.15 1.22
C LYS A 47 10.61 28.41 1.10
N GLU A 48 9.42 28.30 0.51
CA GLU A 48 8.45 29.39 0.34
C GLU A 48 7.59 29.65 1.59
N GLY A 49 7.83 28.94 2.70
CA GLY A 49 7.05 29.05 3.95
C GLY A 49 5.80 28.18 4.00
N CYS A 50 5.47 27.49 2.91
CA CYS A 50 4.33 26.58 2.84
C CYS A 50 4.61 25.29 3.63
N VAL A 51 3.65 24.88 4.47
CA VAL A 51 3.69 23.65 5.26
C VAL A 51 2.77 22.60 4.64
N PHE A 52 3.28 21.37 4.46
CA PHE A 52 2.53 20.26 3.90
C PHE A 52 2.55 19.06 4.85
N ALA A 53 1.41 18.38 4.99
CA ALA A 53 1.38 17.07 5.64
C ALA A 53 2.11 16.04 4.78
N VAL A 54 2.98 15.24 5.40
CA VAL A 54 3.80 14.24 4.73
C VAL A 54 3.82 12.92 5.49
N ALA A 55 4.12 11.83 4.78
CA ALA A 55 4.47 10.55 5.38
C ALA A 55 6.00 10.37 5.33
N ILE A 56 6.59 9.96 6.45
CA ILE A 56 8.03 9.68 6.58
C ILE A 56 8.21 8.18 6.80
N LYS A 57 8.78 7.48 5.82
CA LYS A 57 9.15 6.07 5.92
C LYS A 57 10.61 5.96 6.36
N ALA A 58 10.88 5.13 7.36
CA ALA A 58 12.22 4.89 7.89
C ALA A 58 12.46 3.38 8.07
N ALA A 59 13.71 2.95 7.90
CA ALA A 59 14.12 1.58 8.16
C ALA A 59 13.80 1.16 9.61
N ARG A 60 13.36 -0.09 9.80
CA ARG A 60 12.95 -0.61 11.11
C ARG A 60 14.09 -0.61 12.13
N ASP A 61 15.24 -1.11 11.69
CA ASP A 61 16.50 -1.05 12.43
C ASP A 61 17.42 -0.03 11.76
N PRO A 62 17.66 1.13 12.39
CA PRO A 62 18.59 2.13 11.87
C PRO A 62 20.03 1.63 11.68
N LYS A 63 20.41 0.49 12.27
CA LYS A 63 21.73 -0.12 12.10
C LYS A 63 21.79 -1.10 10.94
N ASN A 64 20.65 -1.56 10.42
CA ASN A 64 20.59 -2.49 9.30
C ASN A 64 20.85 -1.75 7.98
N LEU A 65 22.08 -1.83 7.49
CA LEU A 65 22.50 -1.19 6.26
C LEU A 65 21.74 -1.70 5.03
N ASN A 66 21.44 -2.99 4.95
CA ASN A 66 20.70 -3.55 3.81
C ASN A 66 19.27 -3.00 3.75
N ALA A 67 18.58 -2.92 4.90
CA ALA A 67 17.25 -2.33 4.95
C ALA A 67 17.24 -0.84 4.52
N LYS A 68 18.29 -0.09 4.87
CA LYS A 68 18.48 1.29 4.40
C LYS A 68 18.73 1.36 2.89
N LEU A 69 19.53 0.44 2.34
CA LEU A 69 19.80 0.39 0.90
C LEU A 69 18.54 0.04 0.10
N GLU A 70 17.74 -0.93 0.54
CA GLU A 70 16.46 -1.27 -0.10
C GLU A 70 15.48 -0.09 -0.06
N LEU A 71 15.44 0.65 1.06
CA LEU A 71 14.65 1.87 1.16
C LEU A 71 15.10 2.94 0.14
N LEU A 72 16.42 3.16 -0.02
CA LEU A 72 16.91 4.14 -0.98
C LEU A 72 16.70 3.71 -2.44
N LYS A 73 16.76 2.39 -2.74
CA LYS A 73 16.38 1.86 -4.06
C LYS A 73 14.91 2.12 -4.37
N GLU A 74 14.02 1.95 -3.40
CA GLU A 74 12.60 2.29 -3.56
C GLU A 74 12.43 3.78 -3.92
N ALA A 75 13.12 4.69 -3.21
CA ALA A 75 13.10 6.12 -3.54
C ALA A 75 13.64 6.40 -4.96
N GLU A 76 14.70 5.70 -5.38
CA GLU A 76 15.27 5.82 -6.72
C GLU A 76 14.31 5.39 -7.82
N ILE A 77 13.44 4.40 -7.56
CA ILE A 77 12.36 4.04 -8.47
C ILE A 77 11.25 5.11 -8.44
N MET A 78 10.81 5.53 -7.26
CA MET A 78 9.73 6.52 -7.12
C MET A 78 10.01 7.83 -7.85
N LYS A 79 11.28 8.29 -7.86
CA LYS A 79 11.65 9.54 -8.52
C LYS A 79 11.44 9.52 -10.05
N GLN A 80 11.36 8.33 -10.65
CA GLN A 80 11.12 8.17 -12.10
C GLN A 80 9.68 8.51 -12.49
N PHE A 81 8.78 8.60 -11.51
CA PHE A 81 7.35 8.68 -11.75
C PHE A 81 6.79 10.05 -11.36
N LYS A 82 5.95 10.59 -12.25
CA LYS A 82 5.18 11.81 -12.01
C LYS A 82 3.79 11.65 -12.61
N HIS A 83 2.85 11.17 -11.81
CA HIS A 83 1.47 10.93 -12.23
C HIS A 83 0.49 11.12 -11.07
N VAL A 84 -0.75 11.50 -11.37
CA VAL A 84 -1.77 11.79 -10.34
C VAL A 84 -2.18 10.55 -9.54
N ASN A 85 -2.11 9.36 -10.15
CA ASN A 85 -2.41 8.07 -9.53
C ASN A 85 -1.16 7.28 -9.11
N ILE A 86 -0.02 7.95 -8.90
CA ILE A 86 1.19 7.36 -8.34
C ILE A 86 1.63 8.19 -7.14
N LEU A 87 1.99 7.52 -6.04
CA LEU A 87 2.44 8.18 -4.82
C LEU A 87 3.70 9.00 -5.10
N ARG A 88 3.62 10.30 -4.83
CA ARG A 88 4.71 11.23 -5.11
C ARG A 88 5.78 11.19 -4.01
N LEU A 89 7.02 10.95 -4.45
CA LEU A 89 8.22 11.25 -3.67
C LEU A 89 8.36 12.78 -3.51
N ILE A 90 8.45 13.26 -2.28
CA ILE A 90 8.76 14.66 -1.98
C ILE A 90 10.27 14.83 -1.84
N GLY A 91 10.94 13.89 -1.17
CA GLY A 91 12.38 13.89 -1.05
C GLY A 91 12.89 12.83 -0.09
N VAL A 92 14.19 12.89 0.21
CA VAL A 92 14.88 11.96 1.11
C VAL A 92 15.70 12.72 2.15
N LEU A 93 15.95 12.05 3.28
CA LEU A 93 16.86 12.52 4.33
C LEU A 93 17.92 11.44 4.56
N THR A 94 19.16 11.72 4.15
CA THR A 94 20.31 10.79 4.21
C THR A 94 21.49 11.34 5.02
N GLN A 95 21.38 12.60 5.48
CA GLN A 95 22.36 13.25 6.36
C GLN A 95 22.32 12.70 7.80
N HIS A 96 23.42 12.85 8.53
CA HIS A 96 23.53 12.53 9.98
C HIS A 96 23.00 11.13 10.36
N ASP A 97 23.30 10.12 9.53
CA ASP A 97 22.89 8.72 9.67
C ASP A 97 21.39 8.42 9.60
N LYS A 98 20.58 9.42 9.22
CA LYS A 98 19.21 9.21 8.78
C LYS A 98 19.17 8.46 7.44
N CYS A 99 18.06 7.76 7.24
CA CYS A 99 17.70 7.15 5.97
C CYS A 99 16.18 7.08 5.96
N GLN A 100 15.58 8.14 5.41
CA GLN A 100 14.14 8.35 5.42
C GLN A 100 13.66 8.78 4.03
N ILE A 101 12.50 8.28 3.62
CA ILE A 101 11.77 8.73 2.44
C ILE A 101 10.62 9.61 2.91
N VAL A 102 10.45 10.76 2.28
CA VAL A 102 9.32 11.67 2.52
C VAL A 102 8.40 11.65 1.30
N THR A 103 7.13 11.32 1.52
CA THR A 103 6.10 11.27 0.47
C THR A 103 4.93 12.17 0.83
N GLU A 104 4.05 12.44 -0.14
CA GLU A 104 2.75 13.04 0.19
C GLU A 104 1.98 12.19 1.20
N PHE A 105 1.17 12.85 2.04
CA PHE A 105 0.35 12.17 3.03
C PHE A 105 -0.97 11.70 2.42
N MET A 106 -1.31 10.43 2.66
CA MET A 106 -2.52 9.79 2.16
C MET A 106 -3.50 9.63 3.32
N MET A 107 -4.45 10.59 3.43
CA MET A 107 -5.29 10.80 4.61
C MET A 107 -6.02 9.53 5.09
N TYR A 108 -6.48 8.69 4.16
CA TYR A 108 -7.27 7.53 4.51
C TYR A 108 -6.49 6.20 4.47
N GLY A 109 -5.16 6.26 4.38
CA GLY A 109 -4.31 5.06 4.42
C GLY A 109 -4.44 4.20 3.15
N ASN A 110 -4.32 2.89 3.30
CA ASN A 110 -4.41 1.96 2.18
C ASN A 110 -5.86 1.58 1.83
N LEU A 111 -6.09 1.22 0.57
CA LEU A 111 -7.40 0.96 0.01
C LEU A 111 -8.08 -0.26 0.63
N LYS A 112 -7.30 -1.29 1.01
CA LYS A 112 -7.86 -2.48 1.66
C LYS A 112 -8.54 -2.12 2.98
N ASP A 113 -7.82 -1.44 3.87
CA ASP A 113 -8.36 -1.02 5.18
C ASP A 113 -9.51 -0.02 4.98
N TYR A 114 -9.35 0.91 4.03
CA TYR A 114 -10.39 1.88 3.66
C TYR A 114 -11.72 1.19 3.30
N LEU A 115 -11.67 0.14 2.47
CA LEU A 115 -12.82 -0.65 2.05
C LEU A 115 -13.38 -1.47 3.23
N GLN A 116 -12.54 -2.15 3.99
CA GLN A 116 -12.97 -2.99 5.12
C GLN A 116 -13.71 -2.17 6.19
N ASP A 117 -13.21 -0.99 6.54
CA ASP A 117 -13.84 -0.08 7.50
C ASP A 117 -15.21 0.40 7.02
N ARG A 118 -15.39 0.55 5.70
CA ARG A 118 -16.60 1.08 5.08
C ARG A 118 -17.50 0.01 4.48
N ARG A 119 -17.20 -1.26 4.72
CA ARG A 119 -18.00 -2.37 4.20
C ARG A 119 -19.48 -2.29 4.56
N HIS A 120 -19.79 -1.81 5.76
CA HIS A 120 -21.16 -1.61 6.24
C HIS A 120 -21.94 -0.55 5.44
N LEU A 121 -21.24 0.30 4.68
CA LEU A 121 -21.81 1.32 3.80
C LEU A 121 -22.31 0.76 2.46
N ALA A 122 -21.85 -0.45 2.08
CA ALA A 122 -22.33 -1.14 0.88
C ALA A 122 -23.83 -1.45 0.96
N ALA A 123 -24.28 -1.99 2.10
CA ALA A 123 -25.70 -2.30 2.34
C ALA A 123 -26.58 -1.03 2.39
N LYS A 124 -25.98 0.12 2.70
CA LYS A 124 -26.64 1.43 2.70
C LYS A 124 -26.57 2.15 1.35
N GLN A 125 -25.92 1.55 0.34
CA GLN A 125 -25.63 2.15 -0.96
C GLN A 125 -24.81 3.44 -0.91
N GLU A 126 -24.18 3.74 0.24
CA GLU A 126 -23.29 4.89 0.42
C GLU A 126 -21.92 4.67 -0.26
N ILE A 127 -21.51 3.40 -0.41
CA ILE A 127 -20.48 2.98 -1.39
C ILE A 127 -21.15 2.07 -2.41
N ASN A 128 -21.33 2.59 -3.62
CA ASN A 128 -22.01 1.93 -4.72
C ASN A 128 -21.04 1.64 -5.88
N ALA A 129 -21.59 1.15 -7.00
CA ALA A 129 -20.78 0.72 -8.14
C ALA A 129 -19.95 1.83 -8.77
N THR A 130 -20.47 3.06 -8.79
CA THR A 130 -19.74 4.24 -9.29
C THR A 130 -18.47 4.51 -8.48
N HIS A 131 -18.56 4.40 -7.15
CA HIS A 131 -17.40 4.60 -6.28
C HIS A 131 -16.32 3.54 -6.51
N LEU A 132 -16.72 2.26 -6.56
CA LEU A 132 -15.79 1.14 -6.76
C LEU A 132 -15.12 1.20 -8.14
N THR A 133 -15.89 1.50 -9.18
CA THR A 133 -15.37 1.62 -10.54
C THR A 133 -14.39 2.80 -10.64
N ARG A 134 -14.70 3.95 -10.02
CA ARG A 134 -13.77 5.09 -9.98
C ARG A 134 -12.42 4.74 -9.32
N MET A 135 -12.42 3.92 -8.26
CA MET A 135 -11.18 3.45 -7.64
C MET A 135 -10.37 2.59 -8.62
N ALA A 136 -11.02 1.68 -9.36
CA ALA A 136 -10.37 0.87 -10.39
C ALA A 136 -9.87 1.71 -11.59
N VAL A 137 -10.60 2.77 -11.98
CA VAL A 137 -10.16 3.73 -13.01
C VAL A 137 -8.87 4.43 -12.57
N ASP A 138 -8.79 4.92 -11.33
CA ASP A 138 -7.58 5.55 -10.82
C ASP A 138 -6.37 4.59 -10.83
N ILE A 139 -6.55 3.35 -10.38
CA ILE A 139 -5.50 2.33 -10.35
C ILE A 139 -5.05 1.97 -11.78
N SER A 140 -6.00 1.70 -12.69
CA SER A 140 -5.69 1.35 -14.08
C SER A 140 -4.98 2.49 -14.80
N ARG A 141 -5.36 3.75 -14.56
CA ARG A 141 -4.67 4.94 -15.10
C ARG A 141 -3.22 5.04 -14.64
N GLY A 142 -2.98 4.76 -13.36
CA GLY A 142 -1.61 4.66 -12.81
C GLY A 142 -0.82 3.54 -13.48
N LEU A 143 -1.44 2.38 -13.69
CA LEU A 143 -0.81 1.24 -14.34
C LEU A 143 -0.53 1.48 -15.83
N THR A 144 -1.42 2.18 -16.55
CA THR A 144 -1.18 2.63 -17.93
C THR A 144 0.08 3.48 -17.99
N TYR A 145 0.24 4.44 -17.05
CA TYR A 145 1.43 5.28 -17.00
C TYR A 145 2.72 4.49 -16.71
N LEU A 146 2.70 3.51 -15.79
CA LEU A 146 3.86 2.65 -15.58
C LEU A 146 4.22 1.85 -16.84
N ALA A 147 3.20 1.32 -17.53
CA ALA A 147 3.38 0.56 -18.74
C ALA A 147 4.03 1.37 -19.87
N THR A 148 3.69 2.66 -20.04
CA THR A 148 4.34 3.51 -21.07
C THR A 148 5.83 3.73 -20.81
N LEU A 149 6.27 3.57 -19.56
CA LEU A 149 7.66 3.66 -19.14
C LEU A 149 8.36 2.29 -19.07
N ASN A 150 7.68 1.21 -19.47
CA ASN A 150 8.14 -0.18 -19.35
C ASN A 150 8.42 -0.63 -17.90
N TYR A 151 7.68 -0.09 -16.93
CA TYR A 151 7.76 -0.53 -15.55
C TYR A 151 6.64 -1.52 -15.21
N VAL A 152 7.01 -2.55 -14.46
CA VAL A 152 6.10 -3.48 -13.77
C VAL A 152 6.16 -3.16 -12.29
N HIS A 153 5.01 -2.97 -11.66
CA HIS A 153 4.90 -2.75 -10.22
C HIS A 153 5.30 -4.00 -9.43
N GLY A 154 4.82 -5.18 -9.83
CA GLY A 154 5.24 -6.48 -9.30
C GLY A 154 4.69 -6.85 -7.91
N ASP A 155 4.00 -5.94 -7.24
CA ASP A 155 3.24 -6.20 -6.02
C ASP A 155 1.94 -5.39 -5.98
N LEU A 156 1.19 -5.44 -7.07
CA LEU A 156 -0.08 -4.71 -7.19
C LEU A 156 -1.17 -5.39 -6.34
N ALA A 157 -1.63 -4.69 -5.31
CA ALA A 157 -2.67 -5.15 -4.38
C ALA A 157 -3.38 -3.94 -3.72
N CYS A 158 -4.59 -4.12 -3.18
CA CYS A 158 -5.29 -3.03 -2.49
C CYS A 158 -4.51 -2.47 -1.28
N ARG A 159 -3.70 -3.31 -0.60
CA ARG A 159 -2.83 -2.85 0.50
C ARG A 159 -1.72 -1.89 0.05
N ASN A 160 -1.36 -1.91 -1.24
CA ASN A 160 -0.34 -1.06 -1.86
C ASN A 160 -0.97 0.06 -2.72
N CYS A 161 -2.29 0.23 -2.65
CA CYS A 161 -3.01 1.37 -3.19
C CYS A 161 -3.37 2.30 -2.03
N LEU A 162 -3.03 3.59 -2.10
CA LEU A 162 -3.30 4.56 -1.04
C LEU A 162 -4.41 5.53 -1.43
N VAL A 163 -5.17 5.98 -0.44
CA VAL A 163 -6.38 6.81 -0.63
C VAL A 163 -6.12 8.24 -0.14
N HIS A 164 -6.16 9.19 -1.08
CA HIS A 164 -5.95 10.61 -0.82
C HIS A 164 -7.19 11.26 -0.18
N GLU A 165 -7.06 12.47 0.41
CA GLU A 165 -8.21 13.22 0.97
C GLU A 165 -9.31 13.49 -0.06
N THR A 166 -8.93 13.65 -1.34
CA THR A 166 -9.83 13.84 -2.49
C THR A 166 -10.45 12.54 -3.00
N LEU A 167 -10.25 11.43 -2.29
CA LEU A 167 -10.64 10.06 -2.66
C LEU A 167 -9.97 9.54 -3.94
N THR A 168 -8.88 10.20 -4.39
CA THR A 168 -8.05 9.71 -5.48
C THR A 168 -7.19 8.55 -5.01
N ILE A 169 -7.14 7.47 -5.79
CA ILE A 169 -6.28 6.31 -5.52
C ILE A 169 -4.91 6.51 -6.15
N LYS A 170 -3.86 6.19 -5.39
CA LYS A 170 -2.47 6.23 -5.86
C LYS A 170 -1.76 4.92 -5.61
N LEU A 171 -1.07 4.40 -6.63
CA LEU A 171 -0.16 3.25 -6.48
C LEU A 171 1.02 3.64 -5.58
N ALA A 172 1.41 2.74 -4.69
CA ALA A 172 2.48 2.92 -3.72
C ALA A 172 3.25 1.59 -3.50
N ASP A 173 4.32 1.65 -2.71
CA ASP A 173 5.19 0.51 -2.41
C ASP A 173 5.87 -0.10 -3.66
N PHE A 174 6.91 0.60 -4.12
CA PHE A 174 7.65 0.24 -5.32
C PHE A 174 8.83 -0.70 -5.04
N GLY A 175 8.87 -1.37 -3.88
CA GLY A 175 9.97 -2.25 -3.50
C GLY A 175 10.18 -3.45 -4.42
N PHE A 176 9.12 -3.89 -5.12
CA PHE A 176 9.17 -4.97 -6.11
C PHE A 176 9.23 -4.49 -7.56
N CYS A 177 9.17 -3.18 -7.78
CA CYS A 177 9.04 -2.59 -9.10
C CYS A 177 10.29 -2.87 -9.97
N LYS A 178 10.07 -3.13 -11.27
CA LYS A 178 11.11 -3.49 -12.24
C LYS A 178 10.97 -2.67 -13.52
N ASN A 179 12.10 -2.22 -14.05
CA ASN A 179 12.20 -1.69 -15.41
C ASN A 179 12.50 -2.84 -16.38
N LEU A 180 11.59 -3.12 -17.31
CA LEU A 180 11.73 -4.23 -18.26
C LEU A 180 12.73 -3.97 -19.39
N VAL A 181 13.16 -2.71 -19.59
CA VAL A 181 14.18 -2.37 -20.59
C VAL A 181 15.59 -2.25 -19.99
N ASP A 182 15.73 -2.50 -18.68
CA ASP A 182 17.05 -2.59 -18.04
C ASP A 182 17.80 -3.82 -18.56
N GLN A 183 19.01 -3.61 -19.08
CA GLN A 183 19.86 -4.68 -19.61
C GLN A 183 20.28 -5.69 -18.53
N ASN A 184 20.18 -5.32 -17.25
CA ASN A 184 20.48 -6.19 -16.12
C ASN A 184 19.23 -6.88 -15.56
N TYR A 185 18.08 -6.74 -16.20
CA TYR A 185 16.87 -7.45 -15.78
C TYR A 185 17.08 -8.96 -15.90
N ASN A 186 16.95 -9.64 -14.76
CA ASN A 186 17.08 -11.08 -14.65
C ASN A 186 15.83 -11.66 -13.98
N PRO A 187 15.48 -12.94 -14.27
CA PRO A 187 14.43 -13.63 -13.55
C PRO A 187 14.67 -13.56 -12.04
N VAL A 188 13.63 -13.22 -11.29
CA VAL A 188 13.76 -13.02 -9.86
C VAL A 188 13.79 -14.37 -9.15
N VAL A 189 14.89 -14.63 -8.44
CA VAL A 189 14.99 -15.75 -7.51
C VAL A 189 14.55 -15.26 -6.14
N TYR A 190 13.38 -15.69 -5.71
CA TYR A 190 12.81 -15.24 -4.44
C TYR A 190 13.36 -16.03 -3.26
N SER A 191 13.92 -15.33 -2.29
CA SER A 191 14.50 -15.90 -1.07
C SER A 191 13.75 -15.49 0.21
N GLY A 192 12.53 -14.95 0.08
CA GLY A 192 11.74 -14.43 1.20
C GLY A 192 10.23 -14.49 0.98
N PRO A 193 9.43 -13.90 1.89
CA PRO A 193 7.97 -13.89 1.80
C PRO A 193 7.51 -13.19 0.52
N MET A 194 6.56 -13.81 -0.17
CA MET A 194 6.05 -13.35 -1.46
C MET A 194 4.55 -13.13 -1.43
N PRO A 195 4.02 -12.17 -2.20
CA PRO A 195 2.59 -11.94 -2.35
C PRO A 195 1.96 -12.95 -3.33
N VAL A 196 2.16 -14.26 -3.09
CA VAL A 196 1.84 -15.33 -4.07
C VAL A 196 0.40 -15.33 -4.58
N ARG A 197 -0.54 -14.82 -3.79
CA ARG A 197 -1.98 -14.70 -4.14
C ARG A 197 -2.28 -13.60 -5.16
N TRP A 198 -1.34 -12.71 -5.45
CA TRP A 198 -1.49 -11.69 -6.49
C TRP A 198 -0.64 -11.97 -7.72
N MET A 199 0.33 -12.89 -7.62
CA MET A 199 1.27 -13.18 -8.70
C MET A 199 0.61 -13.94 -9.84
N SER A 200 1.09 -13.66 -11.05
CA SER A 200 0.66 -14.37 -12.26
C SER A 200 1.34 -15.74 -12.42
N PRO A 201 0.75 -16.66 -13.21
CA PRO A 201 1.28 -18.00 -13.44
C PRO A 201 2.72 -17.99 -13.97
N GLU A 202 3.05 -17.09 -14.91
CA GLU A 202 4.37 -17.00 -15.49
C GLU A 202 5.43 -16.55 -14.47
N VAL A 203 5.11 -15.58 -13.61
CA VAL A 203 6.03 -15.13 -12.56
C VAL A 203 6.25 -16.23 -11.53
N LEU A 204 5.21 -16.98 -11.15
CA LEU A 204 5.31 -18.11 -10.23
C LEU A 204 6.10 -19.31 -10.80
N SER A 205 6.23 -19.38 -12.13
CA SER A 205 6.89 -20.50 -12.82
C SER A 205 8.33 -20.19 -13.17
N THR A 206 8.61 -18.98 -13.66
CA THR A 206 9.93 -18.61 -14.19
C THR A 206 10.59 -17.46 -13.44
N GLY A 207 9.86 -16.75 -12.56
CA GLY A 207 10.35 -15.53 -11.93
C GLY A 207 10.41 -14.32 -12.87
N VAL A 208 9.92 -14.44 -14.11
CA VAL A 208 9.94 -13.38 -15.12
C VAL A 208 8.62 -12.60 -15.09
N TYR A 209 8.71 -11.32 -14.77
CA TYR A 209 7.66 -10.33 -14.92
C TYR A 209 7.53 -9.82 -16.36
N HIS A 210 6.28 -9.53 -16.72
CA HIS A 210 5.87 -8.79 -17.90
C HIS A 210 4.84 -7.73 -17.47
N LEU A 211 4.52 -6.78 -18.37
CA LEU A 211 3.42 -5.83 -18.12
C LEU A 211 2.10 -6.58 -17.86
N GLN A 212 1.88 -7.70 -18.55
CA GLN A 212 0.73 -8.59 -18.39
C GLN A 212 0.68 -9.29 -17.01
N SER A 213 1.79 -9.32 -16.27
CA SER A 213 1.82 -9.86 -14.90
C SER A 213 1.11 -8.93 -13.91
N ASP A 214 1.24 -7.61 -14.09
CA ASP A 214 0.44 -6.64 -13.32
C ASP A 214 -1.04 -6.69 -13.73
N ILE A 215 -1.37 -7.04 -14.96
CA ILE A 215 -2.78 -7.21 -15.40
C ILE A 215 -3.46 -8.33 -14.62
N TRP A 216 -2.79 -9.47 -14.46
CA TRP A 216 -3.27 -10.55 -13.59
C TRP A 216 -3.51 -10.07 -12.15
N SER A 217 -2.52 -9.36 -11.61
CA SER A 217 -2.57 -8.79 -10.26
C SER A 217 -3.72 -7.79 -10.11
N PHE A 218 -3.98 -6.99 -11.14
CA PHE A 218 -5.08 -6.04 -11.20
C PHE A 218 -6.43 -6.76 -11.15
N GLY A 219 -6.58 -7.93 -11.75
CA GLY A 219 -7.77 -8.78 -11.55
C GLY A 219 -8.00 -9.11 -10.08
N VAL A 220 -6.95 -9.46 -9.35
CA VAL A 220 -7.05 -9.69 -7.90
C VAL A 220 -7.42 -8.41 -7.15
N VAL A 221 -6.92 -7.24 -7.57
CA VAL A 221 -7.34 -5.93 -7.03
C VAL A 221 -8.82 -5.66 -7.29
N LEU A 222 -9.34 -5.91 -8.50
CA LEU A 222 -10.78 -5.75 -8.78
C LEU A 222 -11.62 -6.66 -7.88
N TYR A 223 -11.18 -7.90 -7.67
CA TYR A 223 -11.80 -8.83 -6.72
C TYR A 223 -11.77 -8.27 -5.29
N GLU A 224 -10.63 -7.77 -4.81
CA GLU A 224 -10.53 -7.12 -3.49
C GLU A 224 -11.48 -5.90 -3.38
N ILE A 225 -11.61 -5.09 -4.44
CA ILE A 225 -12.49 -3.91 -4.44
C ILE A 225 -13.96 -4.33 -4.29
N ILE A 226 -14.46 -5.23 -5.13
CA ILE A 226 -15.87 -5.63 -5.10
C ILE A 226 -16.24 -6.39 -3.82
N THR A 227 -15.29 -7.12 -3.23
CA THR A 227 -15.51 -7.88 -2.00
C THR A 227 -15.23 -7.10 -0.72
N PHE A 228 -14.84 -5.83 -0.82
CA PHE A 228 -14.45 -4.96 0.29
C PHE A 228 -13.28 -5.52 1.11
N GLY A 229 -12.23 -5.96 0.40
CA GLY A 229 -10.97 -6.42 0.95
C GLY A 229 -11.01 -7.86 1.47
N ALA A 230 -11.81 -8.75 0.85
CA ALA A 230 -11.76 -10.17 1.14
C ALA A 230 -10.36 -10.74 0.80
N HIS A 231 -9.98 -11.80 1.52
CA HIS A 231 -8.68 -12.42 1.28
C HIS A 231 -8.76 -13.36 0.06
N PRO A 232 -8.00 -13.12 -1.03
CA PRO A 232 -8.08 -13.95 -2.22
C PRO A 232 -7.70 -15.40 -1.92
N TYR A 233 -8.41 -16.36 -2.51
CA TYR A 233 -8.19 -17.81 -2.32
C TYR A 233 -8.27 -18.25 -0.84
N SER A 234 -9.22 -17.69 -0.09
CA SER A 234 -9.33 -17.87 1.37
C SER A 234 -9.40 -19.32 1.86
N THR A 235 -9.79 -20.26 0.99
CA THR A 235 -9.90 -21.70 1.28
C THR A 235 -8.59 -22.48 1.10
N LEU A 236 -7.56 -21.86 0.53
CA LEU A 236 -6.26 -22.48 0.21
C LEU A 236 -5.14 -21.85 1.04
N ASP A 237 -4.15 -22.66 1.42
CA ASP A 237 -2.88 -22.18 1.97
C ASP A 237 -1.93 -21.66 0.86
N ASP A 238 -0.89 -20.92 1.23
CA ASP A 238 -0.02 -20.24 0.27
C ASP A 238 0.75 -21.21 -0.66
N TYR A 239 0.99 -22.46 -0.25
CA TYR A 239 1.62 -23.45 -1.12
C TYR A 239 0.63 -23.96 -2.17
N LYS A 240 -0.58 -24.33 -1.76
CA LYS A 240 -1.63 -24.80 -2.69
C LYS A 240 -2.10 -23.70 -3.64
N VAL A 241 -2.12 -22.45 -3.19
CA VAL A 241 -2.46 -21.31 -4.05
C VAL A 241 -1.49 -21.22 -5.24
N GLN A 242 -0.19 -21.42 -5.02
CA GLN A 242 0.77 -21.32 -6.12
C GLN A 242 0.50 -22.36 -7.21
N ASP A 243 0.30 -23.63 -6.83
CA ASP A 243 0.02 -24.69 -7.80
C ASP A 243 -1.33 -24.47 -8.50
N TYR A 244 -2.34 -24.00 -7.75
CA TYR A 244 -3.63 -23.64 -8.30
C TYR A 244 -3.50 -22.53 -9.36
N ILE A 245 -2.78 -21.45 -9.06
CA ILE A 245 -2.54 -20.35 -10.01
C ILE A 245 -1.74 -20.84 -11.23
N ARG A 246 -0.68 -21.64 -11.03
CA ARG A 246 0.10 -22.23 -12.14
C ARG A 246 -0.78 -23.03 -13.10
N SER A 247 -1.84 -23.67 -12.60
CA SER A 247 -2.83 -24.39 -13.41
C SER A 247 -3.94 -23.52 -14.04
N GLY A 248 -3.86 -22.19 -13.91
CA GLY A 248 -4.86 -21.24 -14.42
C GLY A 248 -5.98 -20.91 -13.43
N GLY A 249 -5.84 -21.31 -12.16
CA GLY A 249 -6.80 -20.99 -11.11
C GLY A 249 -6.78 -19.52 -10.70
N PHE A 250 -7.98 -18.95 -10.52
CA PHE A 250 -8.19 -17.58 -10.07
C PHE A 250 -9.17 -17.54 -8.87
N PRO A 251 -9.32 -16.42 -8.15
CA PRO A 251 -10.21 -16.34 -7.00
C PRO A 251 -11.65 -16.70 -7.38
N THR A 252 -12.34 -17.45 -6.52
CA THR A 252 -13.77 -17.74 -6.74
C THR A 252 -14.56 -16.44 -6.72
N LEU A 253 -15.26 -16.15 -7.82
CA LEU A 253 -16.09 -14.95 -7.93
C LEU A 253 -17.35 -15.06 -7.06
N PRO A 254 -17.82 -13.96 -6.44
CA PRO A 254 -19.13 -13.92 -5.78
C PRO A 254 -20.29 -14.30 -6.72
N GLN A 255 -21.35 -14.91 -6.18
CA GLN A 255 -22.46 -15.46 -6.99
C GLN A 255 -23.20 -14.44 -7.87
N ASN A 256 -23.16 -13.14 -7.53
CA ASN A 256 -23.94 -12.09 -8.18
C ASN A 256 -23.06 -11.08 -8.94
N VAL A 257 -21.87 -11.49 -9.38
CA VAL A 257 -21.04 -10.65 -10.26
C VAL A 257 -21.77 -10.47 -11.61
N PRO A 258 -21.95 -9.23 -12.11
CA PRO A 258 -22.58 -9.02 -13.41
C PRO A 258 -21.78 -9.67 -14.55
N SER A 259 -22.48 -10.21 -15.55
CA SER A 259 -21.85 -10.96 -16.66
C SER A 259 -20.77 -10.15 -17.42
N LYS A 260 -20.92 -8.82 -17.52
CA LYS A 260 -19.89 -7.95 -18.11
C LYS A 260 -18.58 -7.97 -17.31
N LEU A 261 -18.69 -7.90 -15.98
CA LEU A 261 -17.54 -7.92 -15.09
C LEU A 261 -16.92 -9.32 -15.03
N GLU A 262 -17.75 -10.36 -15.01
CA GLU A 262 -17.28 -11.75 -15.13
C GLU A 262 -16.49 -11.98 -16.42
N ALA A 263 -17.01 -11.53 -17.57
CA ALA A 263 -16.31 -11.62 -18.85
C ALA A 263 -14.97 -10.87 -18.82
N LEU A 264 -14.90 -9.71 -18.15
CA LEU A 264 -13.65 -8.98 -17.96
C LEU A 264 -12.66 -9.76 -17.10
N PHE A 265 -13.10 -10.37 -15.98
CA PHE A 265 -12.26 -11.23 -15.14
C PHE A 265 -11.67 -12.39 -15.92
N LEU A 266 -12.48 -13.08 -16.72
CA LEU A 266 -12.02 -14.21 -17.54
C LEU A 266 -10.94 -13.78 -18.56
N ARG A 267 -11.05 -12.58 -19.14
CA ARG A 267 -10.00 -12.03 -20.02
C ARG A 267 -8.74 -11.65 -19.25
N ILE A 268 -8.87 -11.05 -18.07
CA ILE A 268 -7.74 -10.66 -17.22
C ILE A 268 -6.94 -11.90 -16.75
N TRP A 269 -7.64 -12.98 -16.40
CA TRP A 269 -7.04 -14.22 -15.91
C TRP A 269 -6.82 -15.27 -17.00
N SER A 270 -6.71 -14.85 -18.27
CA SER A 270 -6.22 -15.73 -19.34
C SER A 270 -4.86 -16.32 -18.96
N LEU A 271 -4.74 -17.65 -19.06
CA LEU A 271 -3.52 -18.38 -18.72
C LEU A 271 -2.34 -17.91 -19.59
N ASN A 272 -2.57 -17.81 -20.90
CA ASN A 272 -1.64 -17.15 -21.79
C ASN A 272 -1.65 -15.64 -21.53
N LYS A 273 -0.49 -15.10 -21.17
CA LYS A 273 -0.33 -13.69 -20.81
C LYS A 273 -0.71 -12.74 -21.96
N ASP A 274 -0.47 -13.14 -23.20
CA ASP A 274 -0.67 -12.27 -24.37
C ASP A 274 -2.14 -12.14 -24.77
N ASP A 275 -3.01 -12.99 -24.22
CA ASP A 275 -4.48 -12.89 -24.38
C ASP A 275 -5.12 -11.96 -23.34
N ARG A 276 -4.34 -11.47 -22.37
CA ARG A 276 -4.80 -10.52 -21.34
C ARG A 276 -4.90 -9.11 -21.95
N PRO A 277 -5.89 -8.30 -21.55
CA PRO A 277 -6.00 -6.92 -22.02
C PRO A 277 -4.79 -6.08 -21.59
N SER A 278 -4.51 -5.02 -22.34
CA SER A 278 -3.49 -4.05 -21.92
C SER A 278 -3.99 -3.17 -20.76
N ALA A 279 -3.07 -2.52 -20.04
CA ALA A 279 -3.45 -1.56 -18.99
C ALA A 279 -4.26 -0.38 -19.55
N LEU A 280 -3.97 0.05 -20.79
CA LEU A 280 -4.74 1.09 -21.47
C LEU A 280 -6.16 0.62 -21.77
N GLU A 281 -6.30 -0.59 -22.32
CA GLU A 281 -7.61 -1.16 -22.62
C GLU A 281 -8.48 -1.30 -21.36
N LEU A 282 -7.89 -1.75 -20.24
CA LEU A 282 -8.60 -1.80 -18.96
C LEU A 282 -9.08 -0.42 -18.51
N PHE A 283 -8.23 0.59 -18.62
CA PHE A 283 -8.60 1.98 -18.30
C PHE A 283 -9.76 2.46 -19.18
N GLU A 284 -9.75 2.16 -20.47
CA GLU A 284 -10.82 2.51 -21.41
C GLU A 284 -12.14 1.79 -21.07
N ILE A 285 -12.10 0.47 -20.82
CA ILE A 285 -13.27 -0.32 -20.42
C ILE A 285 -13.91 0.23 -19.15
N LEU A 286 -13.09 0.49 -18.11
CA LEU A 286 -13.58 0.98 -16.82
C LEU A 286 -14.11 2.42 -16.90
N THR A 287 -13.52 3.25 -17.77
CA THR A 287 -14.00 4.63 -18.00
C THR A 287 -15.30 4.65 -18.80
N ALA A 288 -15.48 3.71 -19.73
CA ALA A 288 -16.68 3.63 -20.58
C ALA A 288 -17.93 3.13 -19.83
N ASP A 289 -17.76 2.33 -18.77
CA ASP A 289 -18.87 1.83 -17.94
C ASP A 289 -18.62 2.20 -16.46
N PRO A 290 -18.99 3.41 -16.02
CA PRO A 290 -18.72 3.91 -14.66
C PRO A 290 -19.38 3.11 -13.53
N GLU A 291 -20.28 2.18 -13.83
CA GLU A 291 -20.96 1.34 -12.84
C GLU A 291 -20.55 -0.14 -12.96
N LEU A 292 -19.48 -0.46 -13.69
CA LEU A 292 -19.06 -1.84 -13.96
C LEU A 292 -18.79 -2.68 -12.70
N LEU A 293 -18.21 -2.09 -11.64
CA LEU A 293 -17.84 -2.80 -10.41
C LEU A 293 -18.94 -2.74 -9.36
N HIS A 294 -19.74 -3.79 -9.23
CA HIS A 294 -20.81 -3.84 -8.23
C HIS A 294 -20.34 -4.34 -6.86
N PRO A 295 -20.74 -3.69 -5.74
CA PRO A 295 -20.51 -4.19 -4.39
C PRO A 295 -20.99 -5.64 -4.21
N SER A 296 -20.07 -6.53 -3.87
CA SER A 296 -20.31 -7.96 -3.61
C SER A 296 -19.54 -8.45 -2.37
N PRO A 297 -19.75 -7.84 -1.18
CA PRO A 297 -19.04 -8.24 0.03
C PRO A 297 -19.37 -9.70 0.40
N GLU A 298 -18.37 -10.59 0.43
CA GLU A 298 -18.55 -12.01 0.82
C GLU A 298 -19.04 -12.14 2.27
N GLU A 299 -20.17 -12.75 2.60
CA GLU A 299 -20.60 -12.89 4.00
C GLU A 299 -19.45 -13.38 4.90
N SER A 300 -18.84 -12.46 5.67
CA SER A 300 -17.74 -12.86 6.53
C SER A 300 -18.33 -13.52 7.76
N PRO A 301 -17.74 -14.64 8.24
CA PRO A 301 -18.03 -15.09 9.57
C PRO A 301 -17.71 -13.92 10.51
N SER A 302 -18.72 -13.51 11.28
CA SER A 302 -18.74 -12.40 12.26
C SER A 302 -17.37 -11.87 12.72
N ARG A 303 -17.21 -10.54 12.80
CA ARG A 303 -15.99 -9.78 13.19
C ARG A 303 -15.13 -10.37 14.34
N LEU A 304 -15.71 -11.20 15.23
CA LEU A 304 -14.98 -11.98 16.23
C LEU A 304 -13.93 -12.94 15.64
N GLY A 305 -14.19 -13.56 14.48
CA GLY A 305 -13.27 -14.49 13.83
C GLY A 305 -12.04 -13.84 13.20
N TYR A 306 -12.18 -12.60 12.70
CA TYR A 306 -11.07 -11.85 12.11
C TYR A 306 -10.09 -11.36 13.19
N ILE A 307 -10.62 -10.83 14.30
CA ILE A 307 -9.80 -10.42 15.45
C ILE A 307 -9.10 -11.64 16.07
N SER A 308 -9.76 -12.81 16.14
CA SER A 308 -9.10 -14.03 16.64
C SER A 308 -8.02 -14.54 15.69
N PHE A 309 -8.23 -14.47 14.37
CA PHE A 309 -7.26 -14.87 13.37
C PHE A 309 -6.03 -13.96 13.35
N GLU A 310 -6.22 -12.64 13.43
CA GLU A 310 -5.09 -11.68 13.56
C GLU A 310 -4.38 -11.80 14.91
N ALA A 311 -5.11 -12.04 16.00
CA ALA A 311 -4.52 -12.30 17.31
C ALA A 311 -3.69 -13.60 17.30
N GLN A 312 -4.14 -14.65 16.61
CA GLN A 312 -3.39 -15.89 16.41
C GLN A 312 -2.14 -15.68 15.55
N LYS A 313 -2.21 -14.88 14.49
CA LYS A 313 -1.03 -14.51 13.67
C LYS A 313 0.00 -13.71 14.48
N ARG A 314 -0.45 -12.81 15.35
CA ARG A 314 0.42 -12.07 16.29
C ARG A 314 1.01 -12.96 17.39
N GLN A 315 0.29 -13.99 17.82
CA GLN A 315 0.81 -15.00 18.76
C GLN A 315 1.80 -15.96 18.10
N SER A 316 1.57 -16.40 16.86
CA SER A 316 2.52 -17.29 16.16
C SER A 316 3.83 -16.57 15.83
N ALA A 317 3.78 -15.28 15.49
CA ALA A 317 4.96 -14.44 15.31
C ALA A 317 5.74 -14.20 16.63
N ARG A 318 5.06 -14.31 17.79
CA ARG A 318 5.72 -14.26 19.12
C ARG A 318 6.29 -15.62 19.54
N SER A 319 5.68 -16.74 19.13
CA SER A 319 6.19 -18.08 19.47
C SER A 319 7.47 -18.47 18.72
N SER A 320 7.81 -17.78 17.63
CA SER A 320 9.07 -18.00 16.89
C SER A 320 10.31 -17.39 17.55
N PHE A 321 10.17 -16.74 18.71
CA PHE A 321 11.28 -16.14 19.47
C PHE A 321 11.18 -16.47 20.95
N VAL A 322 11.55 -17.69 21.33
CA VAL A 322 12.04 -17.97 22.69
C VAL A 322 13.22 -18.93 22.62
N ILE A 323 14.44 -18.39 22.52
CA ILE A 323 15.61 -19.01 23.12
C ILE A 323 16.32 -17.95 23.96
N GLY A 324 16.21 -18.14 25.27
CA GLY A 324 17.23 -17.88 26.27
C GLY A 324 17.62 -16.44 26.58
N SER A 325 17.13 -15.90 27.70
CA SER A 325 18.02 -15.40 28.77
C SER A 325 17.28 -15.30 30.11
N LYS A 326 17.81 -15.99 31.12
CA LYS A 326 17.49 -15.84 32.55
C LYS A 326 17.81 -14.42 33.00
N TRP A 327 16.89 -13.72 33.67
CA TRP A 327 17.23 -12.77 34.73
C TRP A 327 16.27 -12.91 35.92
N ALA A 328 16.88 -12.81 37.09
CA ALA A 328 16.39 -13.26 38.37
C ALA A 328 15.39 -12.29 39.05
N SER A 329 14.70 -12.89 40.00
CA SER A 329 13.71 -12.40 40.96
C SER A 329 14.14 -11.19 41.82
N ILE A 330 13.14 -10.55 42.47
CA ILE A 330 13.09 -9.82 43.78
C ILE A 330 12.44 -8.40 43.65
N PRO A 331 11.59 -7.90 44.61
CA PRO A 331 10.18 -8.24 44.79
C PRO A 331 9.23 -7.01 44.84
N LYS A 332 7.93 -7.28 44.99
CA LYS A 332 6.83 -6.31 45.14
C LYS A 332 6.95 -5.47 46.43
N THR A 333 6.65 -4.17 46.33
CA THR A 333 6.15 -3.37 47.47
C THR A 333 4.89 -2.58 47.08
N GLN A 334 4.04 -2.43 48.09
CA GLN A 334 2.63 -2.04 48.05
C GLN A 334 2.41 -0.51 48.01
N SER A 335 1.23 -0.16 47.48
CA SER A 335 0.32 0.95 47.83
C SER A 335 0.85 2.29 48.35
N LEU A 336 0.31 3.39 47.79
CA LEU A 336 -0.40 4.38 48.61
C LEU A 336 -1.36 5.24 47.77
N HIS A 337 -2.46 5.56 48.43
CA HIS A 337 -3.67 6.23 48.00
C HIS A 337 -3.53 7.77 47.91
N LYS A 338 -4.47 8.36 47.13
CA LYS A 338 -5.09 9.69 47.29
C LYS A 338 -4.23 10.94 47.05
N CYS A 339 -4.64 11.75 46.07
CA CYS A 339 -5.27 13.05 46.38
C CYS A 339 -6.01 13.62 45.16
N ALA A 340 -7.28 13.96 45.35
CA ALA A 340 -8.07 14.82 44.49
C ALA A 340 -8.20 16.18 45.18
N HIS A 341 -7.99 17.28 44.47
CA HIS A 341 -8.80 18.49 44.60
C HIS A 341 -8.45 19.55 43.54
N ASN A 342 -9.50 20.04 42.89
CA ASN A 342 -9.76 21.39 42.39
C ASN A 342 -8.68 22.15 41.60
N THR A 343 -9.02 22.50 40.35
CA THR A 343 -9.42 23.89 40.06
C THR A 343 -10.30 23.97 38.81
N LYS A 344 -11.44 24.67 38.96
CA LYS A 344 -12.33 25.11 37.89
C LYS A 344 -11.73 26.36 37.23
N GLN A 345 -11.79 26.42 35.91
CA GLN A 345 -11.94 27.60 35.03
C GLN A 345 -11.99 27.01 33.60
N GLY A 346 -13.03 27.12 32.77
CA GLY A 346 -14.08 28.12 32.66
C GLY A 346 -13.80 29.02 31.47
N ILE A 347 -13.81 28.51 30.23
CA ILE A 347 -13.90 29.35 29.01
C ILE A 347 -14.74 28.63 27.94
N THR A 348 -15.94 29.15 27.72
CA THR A 348 -16.83 28.91 26.58
C THR A 348 -16.34 29.71 25.37
N PHE A 349 -16.30 29.11 24.17
CA PHE A 349 -16.21 29.85 22.92
C PHE A 349 -17.40 29.54 22.02
N SER A 350 -18.05 30.62 21.59
CA SER A 350 -19.21 30.72 20.72
C SER A 350 -18.88 30.32 19.28
N ALA A 351 -19.79 29.55 18.67
CA ALA A 351 -19.79 29.29 17.23
C ALA A 351 -20.36 30.49 16.47
N THR A 352 -19.59 31.02 15.52
CA THR A 352 -20.07 31.98 14.51
C THR A 352 -19.92 31.36 13.13
N GLN A 353 -21.05 31.20 12.43
CA GLN A 353 -21.14 30.83 11.02
C GLN A 353 -20.58 31.94 10.12
N PRO A 354 -19.99 31.62 8.95
CA PRO A 354 -19.75 32.61 7.91
C PRO A 354 -20.94 32.71 6.94
N THR A 355 -21.32 33.95 6.70
CA THR A 355 -22.35 34.46 5.79
C THR A 355 -21.95 34.28 4.32
N LEU A 356 -22.92 33.92 3.47
CA LEU A 356 -22.84 34.02 2.02
C LEU A 356 -22.69 35.50 1.59
N LEU A 357 -21.74 35.77 0.69
CA LEU A 357 -21.69 37.00 -0.11
C LEU A 357 -22.01 36.62 -1.56
N GLY A 358 -23.12 37.17 -2.05
CA GLY A 358 -23.49 37.13 -3.46
C GLY A 358 -22.64 38.10 -4.29
N ILE A 359 -22.40 37.71 -5.53
CA ILE A 359 -21.84 38.57 -6.57
C ILE A 359 -22.94 38.69 -7.63
N THR A 360 -23.33 39.93 -7.89
CA THR A 360 -24.15 40.40 -9.00
C THR A 360 -23.43 40.26 -10.34
#